data_AF-A0A257Y544-F1
#
_entry.id   AF-A0A257Y544-F1
#
_cell.length_a   1.000
_cell.length_b   1.000
_cell.length_c   1.000
_cell.angle_alpha   90.00
_cell.angle_beta   90.00
_cell.angle_gamma   90.00
#
_symmetry.space_group_name_H-M   'P 1'
#
loop_
_entity.id
_entity.type
_entity.pdbx_description
1 polymer ?
#
loop_
_entity_poly.entity_id
_entity_poly.type
_entity_poly.pdbx_seq_one_letter_code
_entity_poly.pdbx_strand_id
1 'polypeptide(L)'
;MNEWTHLAWTLTQTSDTTGMMRFYQNGQLKFSKAMTDDHSYMRYSRTWRFGSGGDGPPNGTLDSYRIYAQPLNASQIAADMALN
;
A
#
# COMPACT_ATOMS: atom_id res chain seq x y z
N MET A 1 13.88 -16.59 -6.91
CA MET A 1 13.14 -17.65 -6.21
C MET A 1 11.73 -17.13 -5.98
N ASN A 2 10.70 -17.94 -6.21
CA ASN A 2 9.30 -17.53 -6.03
C ASN A 2 8.94 -17.71 -4.54
N GLU A 3 9.05 -16.64 -3.77
CA GLU A 3 8.78 -16.63 -2.33
C GLU A 3 7.65 -15.65 -2.00
N TRP A 4 6.84 -15.99 -1.01
CA TRP A 4 5.83 -15.08 -0.49
C TRP A 4 6.50 -13.84 0.08
N THR A 5 6.04 -12.68 -0.38
CA THR A 5 6.51 -11.37 0.07
C THR A 5 5.31 -10.58 0.57
N HIS A 6 5.36 -10.16 1.83
CA HIS A 6 4.37 -9.23 2.36
C HIS A 6 4.70 -7.82 1.90
N LEU A 7 3.71 -7.15 1.31
CA LEU A 7 3.83 -5.78 0.80
C LEU A 7 2.76 -4.92 1.45
N ALA A 8 3.16 -3.77 1.99
CA ALA A 8 2.22 -2.81 2.54
C ALA A 8 2.55 -1.37 2.15
N TRP A 9 1.50 -0.59 1.90
CA TRP A 9 1.57 0.84 1.64
C TRP A 9 0.73 1.57 2.67
N THR A 10 1.26 2.67 3.20
CA THR A 10 0.53 3.53 4.12
C THR A 10 0.59 4.96 3.60
N LEU A 11 -0.53 5.66 3.67
CA LEU A 11 -0.59 7.09 3.40
C LEU A 11 -1.13 7.82 4.61
N THR A 12 -0.31 8.71 5.19
CA THR A 12 -0.79 9.73 6.11
C THR A 12 -1.07 10.99 5.31
N GLN A 13 -2.34 11.37 5.16
CA GLN A 13 -2.73 12.58 4.45
C GLN A 13 -3.06 13.70 5.44
N THR A 14 -2.51 14.90 5.22
CA THR A 14 -2.85 16.10 6.00
C THR A 14 -3.65 17.11 5.18
N SER A 15 -3.52 17.08 3.84
CA SER A 15 -4.33 17.84 2.90
C SER A 15 -4.37 17.12 1.55
N ASP A 16 -5.11 17.64 0.56
CA ASP A 16 -5.16 17.04 -0.77
C ASP A 16 -3.82 17.06 -1.52
N THR A 17 -2.88 17.91 -1.08
CA THR A 17 -1.56 18.07 -1.68
C THR A 17 -0.41 17.72 -0.74
N THR A 18 -0.70 17.34 0.51
CA THR A 18 0.33 17.10 1.53
C THR A 18 0.07 15.81 2.27
N GLY A 19 1.11 14.98 2.34
CA GLY A 19 1.07 13.74 3.08
C GLY A 19 2.42 13.05 3.16
N MET A 20 2.42 11.86 3.74
CA MET A 20 3.60 11.00 3.85
C MET A 20 3.22 9.58 3.42
N MET A 21 3.81 9.14 2.32
CA MET A 21 3.67 7.79 1.81
C MET A 21 4.83 6.94 2.32
N ARG A 22 4.52 5.72 2.74
CA ARG A 22 5.52 4.73 3.16
C ARG A 22 5.23 3.38 2.54
N PHE A 23 6.29 2.68 2.18
CA PHE A 23 6.26 1.34 1.62
C PHE A 23 7.09 0.39 2.47
N TYR A 24 6.47 -0.75 2.78
CA TYR A 24 7.03 -1.80 3.60
C TYR A 24 7.10 -3.10 2.80
N GLN A 25 8.22 -3.81 2.95
CA GLN A 25 8.42 -5.15 2.42
C GLN A 25 8.82 -6.05 3.58
N ASN A 26 8.09 -7.15 3.79
CA ASN A 26 8.28 -8.08 4.89
C ASN A 26 8.37 -7.36 6.25
N GLY A 27 7.40 -6.48 6.51
CA GLY A 27 7.31 -5.71 7.76
C GLY A 27 8.32 -4.55 7.89
N GLN A 28 9.33 -4.47 7.02
CA GLN A 28 10.38 -3.45 7.10
C GLN A 28 10.10 -2.27 6.19
N LEU A 29 10.26 -1.05 6.71
CA LEU A 29 10.19 0.17 5.89
C LEU A 29 11.33 0.17 4.86
N LYS A 30 10.98 0.17 3.58
CA LYS A 30 11.96 0.26 2.48
C LYS A 30 12.01 1.66 1.88
N PHE A 31 10.90 2.39 1.94
CA PHE A 31 10.80 3.69 1.32
C PHE A 31 9.81 4.59 2.06
N SER A 32 10.13 5.88 2.14
CA SER A 32 9.23 6.92 2.61
C SER A 32 9.41 8.18 1.79
N LYS A 33 8.31 8.83 1.40
CA LYS A 33 8.34 10.08 0.65
C LYS A 33 7.24 11.02 1.09
N ALA A 34 7.64 12.28 1.31
CA ALA A 34 6.69 13.38 1.44
C ALA A 34 5.98 13.59 0.10
N MET A 35 4.66 13.66 0.16
CA MET A 35 3.82 14.00 -0.97
C MET A 35 3.59 15.50 -0.98
N THR A 36 3.82 16.11 -2.15
CA THR A 36 3.67 17.57 -2.38
C THR A 36 2.78 17.88 -3.59
N ASP A 37 2.31 16.87 -4.30
CA ASP A 37 1.50 17.01 -5.52
C ASP A 37 0.02 16.70 -5.23
N ASP A 38 -0.89 16.93 -6.18
CA ASP A 38 -2.30 16.61 -5.99
C ASP A 38 -2.54 15.09 -5.91
N HIS A 39 -3.06 14.63 -4.77
CA HIS A 39 -3.45 13.25 -4.49
C HIS A 39 -4.96 13.10 -4.24
N SER A 40 -5.77 14.04 -4.74
CA SER A 40 -7.25 13.99 -4.71
C SER A 40 -7.84 12.73 -5.35
N TYR A 41 -7.04 11.96 -6.09
CA TYR A 41 -7.45 10.69 -6.67
C TYR A 41 -8.00 9.67 -5.66
N MET A 42 -7.58 9.76 -4.40
CA MET A 42 -8.12 8.95 -3.32
C MET A 42 -9.57 9.30 -2.94
N ARG A 43 -10.09 10.45 -3.39
CA ARG A 43 -11.47 10.89 -3.16
C ARG A 43 -12.45 10.44 -4.26
N TYR A 44 -11.96 10.00 -5.42
CA TYR A 44 -12.86 9.54 -6.47
C TYR A 44 -13.36 8.12 -6.16
N SER A 45 -14.67 7.92 -6.25
CA SER A 45 -15.30 6.60 -6.18
C SER A 45 -14.97 5.78 -7.44
N ARG A 46 -13.76 5.23 -7.50
CA ARG A 46 -13.34 4.29 -8.53
C ARG A 46 -13.35 2.88 -7.97
N THR A 47 -13.73 1.92 -8.79
CA THR A 47 -13.58 0.49 -8.47
C THR A 47 -12.10 0.17 -8.31
N TRP A 48 -11.75 -0.39 -7.17
CA TRP A 48 -10.41 -0.91 -6.91
C TRP A 48 -10.24 -2.20 -7.71
N ARG A 49 -9.13 -2.31 -8.44
CA ARG A 49 -8.81 -3.49 -9.24
C ARG A 49 -7.38 -3.91 -8.96
N PHE A 50 -7.18 -5.22 -8.85
CA PHE A 50 -5.86 -5.83 -8.71
C PHE A 50 -5.51 -6.56 -10.00
N GLY A 51 -4.22 -6.55 -10.36
CA GLY A 51 -3.74 -7.20 -11.56
C GLY A 51 -4.32 -6.66 -12.87
N SER A 52 -4.77 -5.41 -12.88
CA SER A 52 -5.25 -4.73 -14.08
C SER A 52 -4.40 -3.49 -14.34
N GLY A 53 -3.89 -3.34 -15.56
CA GLY A 53 -3.08 -2.19 -15.97
C GLY A 53 -2.83 -2.22 -17.47
N GLY A 54 -2.22 -1.15 -18.01
CA GLY A 54 -1.86 -1.07 -19.44
C GLY A 54 -0.84 -2.13 -19.87
N ASP A 55 -0.01 -2.60 -18.93
CA ASP A 55 1.06 -3.57 -19.16
C ASP A 55 0.60 -5.04 -18.98
N GLY A 56 -0.71 -5.26 -18.80
CA GLY A 56 -1.29 -6.58 -18.56
C GLY A 56 -1.22 -7.02 -17.08
N PRO A 57 -1.83 -8.17 -16.75
CA PRO A 57 -1.83 -8.70 -15.39
C PRO A 57 -0.45 -9.20 -14.98
N PRO A 58 -0.02 -9.00 -13.72
CA PRO A 58 1.19 -9.60 -13.20
C PRO A 58 1.05 -11.13 -13.17
N ASN A 59 2.13 -11.83 -13.49
CA ASN A 59 2.19 -13.28 -13.39
C ASN A 59 2.60 -13.69 -11.97
N GLY A 60 1.63 -14.15 -11.17
CA GLY A 60 1.85 -14.54 -9.79
C GLY A 60 0.55 -14.85 -9.05
N THR A 61 0.68 -15.10 -7.75
CA THR A 61 -0.47 -15.27 -6.85
C THR A 61 -0.53 -14.11 -5.85
N LEU A 62 -1.74 -13.80 -5.41
CA LEU A 62 -2.02 -12.80 -4.38
C LEU A 62 -2.84 -13.50 -3.30
N ASP A 63 -2.58 -13.17 -2.05
CA ASP A 63 -3.35 -13.67 -0.91
C ASP A 63 -3.49 -12.57 0.15
N SER A 64 -4.54 -12.67 0.98
CA SER A 64 -4.77 -11.84 2.16
C SER A 64 -4.79 -10.34 1.89
N TYR A 65 -5.55 -9.91 0.88
CA TYR A 65 -5.74 -8.49 0.59
C TYR A 65 -6.55 -7.79 1.69
N ARG A 66 -6.02 -6.70 2.24
CA ARG A 66 -6.66 -5.90 3.29
C ARG A 66 -6.51 -4.41 2.96
N ILE A 67 -7.59 -3.65 3.16
CA ILE A 67 -7.60 -2.19 3.02
C ILE A 67 -8.06 -1.61 4.36
N TYR A 68 -7.30 -0.68 4.88
CA TYR A 68 -7.56 -0.03 6.17
C TYR A 68 -7.97 1.42 5.95
N ALA A 69 -8.95 1.88 6.73
CA ALA A 69 -9.41 3.27 6.70
C ALA A 69 -8.38 4.25 7.30
N GLN A 70 -7.38 3.74 8.02
CA GLN A 70 -6.34 4.53 8.68
C GLN A 70 -4.95 3.98 8.33
N PRO A 71 -3.93 4.84 8.23
CA PRO A 71 -2.56 4.38 8.00
C PRO A 71 -2.08 3.58 9.20
N LEU A 72 -1.71 2.33 8.96
CA LEU A 72 -1.06 1.50 9.97
C LEU A 72 0.34 2.04 10.26
N ASN A 73 0.76 1.96 11.52
CA ASN A 73 2.14 2.22 11.91
C ASN A 73 3.04 0.97 11.71
N ALA A 74 4.34 1.10 11.93
CA ALA A 74 5.29 0.02 11.67
C ALA A 74 5.02 -1.26 12.48
N SER A 75 4.60 -1.16 13.75
CA SER A 75 4.30 -2.34 14.55
C SER A 75 3.00 -3.02 14.12
N GLN A 76 2.00 -2.24 13.71
CA GLN A 76 0.76 -2.78 13.13
C GLN A 76 1.02 -3.48 11.80
N ILE A 77 1.91 -2.96 10.96
CA ILE A 77 2.32 -3.64 9.71
C ILE A 77 3.03 -4.97 10.01
N ALA A 78 3.94 -5.00 11.00
CA ALA A 78 4.60 -6.23 11.39
C ALA A 78 3.61 -7.26 11.97
N ALA A 79 2.62 -6.81 12.75
CA ALA A 79 1.57 -7.68 13.25
C ALA A 79 0.66 -8.19 12.12
N ASP A 80 0.26 -7.35 11.16
CA ASP A 80 -0.55 -7.75 10.00
C ASP A 80 0.14 -8.83 9.16
N MET A 81 1.46 -8.69 8.95
CA MET A 81 2.28 -9.71 8.27
C MET A 81 2.23 -11.07 8.99
N ALA A 82 2.17 -11.07 10.32
CA ALA A 82 2.18 -12.28 11.15
C ALA A 82 0.79 -12.94 11.31
N LEU A 83 -0.27 -12.34 10.78
CA LEU A 83 -1.63 -12.91 10.80
C LEU A 83 -1.86 -14.02 9.76
N ASN A 84 -0.82 -14.37 8.99
CA ASN A 84 -0.88 -15.35 7.90
C ASN A 84 -0.07 -16.60 8.22
#